data_AF-A0AA35XL87-F1
#
_entry.id   AF-A0AA35XL87-F1
#
_cell.length_a   1.000
_cell.length_b   1.000
_cell.length_c   1.000
_cell.angle_alpha   90.00
_cell.angle_beta   90.00
_cell.angle_gamma   90.00
#
_symmetry.space_group_name_H-M   'P 1'
#
loop_
_entity.id
_entity.type
_entity.pdbx_description
1 polymer ?
#
loop_
_entity_poly.entity_id
_entity_poly.type
_entity_poly.pdbx_seq_one_letter_code
_entity_poly.pdbx_strand_id
1 'polypeptide(L)' 'MHLLAAQPGAIEDGADAVDLGQSPGDIVLLSAADTELACFAQAHAGLDDGAPTLRLANLMQLGHNLSVDRYADR' A
#
# COMPACT_ATOMS: atom_id res chain seq x y z
N MET A 1 -14.59 -32.57 -32.10
CA MET A 1 -14.27 -31.26 -31.49
C MET A 1 -14.22 -31.50 -29.98
N HIS A 2 -13.04 -31.47 -29.37
CA HIS A 2 -12.90 -31.63 -27.91
C HIS A 2 -12.59 -30.25 -27.33
N LEU A 3 -13.55 -29.66 -26.63
CA LEU A 3 -13.38 -28.39 -25.94
C LEU A 3 -12.56 -28.63 -24.68
N LEU A 4 -11.45 -27.90 -24.55
CA LEU A 4 -10.69 -27.80 -23.31
C LEU A 4 -11.59 -27.06 -22.31
N ALA A 5 -11.99 -27.72 -21.23
CA ALA A 5 -12.70 -27.06 -20.14
C ALA A 5 -11.71 -26.13 -19.43
N ALA A 6 -11.76 -24.83 -19.77
CA ALA A 6 -11.05 -23.82 -18.99
C ALA A 6 -11.73 -23.75 -17.61
N GLN A 7 -11.02 -24.15 -16.56
CA GLN A 7 -11.43 -23.82 -15.20
C GLN A 7 -11.50 -22.29 -15.10
N PRO A 8 -12.64 -21.70 -14.69
CA PRO A 8 -12.67 -20.29 -14.33
C PRO A 8 -11.59 -20.08 -13.27
N GLY A 9 -10.64 -19.18 -13.52
CA GLY A 9 -9.71 -18.77 -12.48
C GLY A 9 -10.53 -18.34 -11.27
N ALA A 10 -10.24 -18.92 -10.11
CA ALA A 10 -10.84 -18.45 -8.88
C ALA A 10 -10.45 -16.98 -8.73
N ILE A 11 -11.44 -16.10 -8.69
CA ILE A 11 -11.22 -14.76 -8.17
C ILE A 11 -11.07 -15.00 -6.67
N GLU A 12 -9.82 -15.00 -6.19
CA GLU A 12 -9.61 -14.82 -4.76
C GLU A 12 -10.26 -13.48 -4.43
N ASP A 13 -11.36 -13.50 -3.68
CA ASP A 13 -11.84 -12.31 -3.00
C ASP A 13 -10.65 -11.84 -2.17
N GLY A 14 -9.95 -10.83 -2.68
CA GLY A 14 -8.81 -10.24 -2.02
C GLY A 14 -9.20 -9.88 -0.59
N ALA A 15 -8.22 -9.87 0.31
CA ALA A 15 -8.41 -9.52 1.72
C ALA A 15 -9.37 -8.31 1.88
N ASP A 16 -10.19 -8.32 2.94
CA ASP A 16 -11.15 -7.24 3.20
C ASP A 16 -10.52 -5.85 3.02
N ALA A 17 -11.29 -4.90 2.49
CA ALA A 17 -10.81 -3.54 2.30
C ALA A 17 -10.37 -2.91 3.65
N VAL A 18 -9.17 -2.34 3.67
CA VAL A 18 -8.54 -1.72 4.84
C VAL A 18 -8.42 -0.22 4.62
N ASP A 19 -8.68 0.55 5.68
CA ASP A 19 -8.31 1.96 5.77
C ASP A 19 -7.18 2.10 6.80
N LEU A 20 -6.01 2.56 6.36
CA LEU A 20 -4.83 2.70 7.22
C LEU A 20 -4.91 3.90 8.17
N GLY A 21 -5.88 4.80 7.98
CA GLY A 21 -6.09 5.95 8.89
C GLY A 21 -4.94 6.96 8.92
N GLN A 22 -4.07 6.96 7.91
CA GLN A 22 -2.91 7.86 7.84
C GLN A 22 -3.31 9.25 7.36
N SER A 23 -2.70 10.29 7.92
CA SER A 23 -2.81 11.66 7.41
C SER A 23 -2.11 11.82 6.06
N PRO A 24 -2.53 12.78 5.21
CA PRO A 24 -1.88 13.06 3.93
C PRO A 24 -0.39 13.38 4.11
N GLY A 25 0.43 13.06 3.11
CA GLY A 25 1.86 13.37 3.10
C GLY A 25 2.31 13.89 1.75
N ASP A 26 3.31 14.78 1.74
CA ASP A 26 3.91 15.35 0.53
C ASP A 26 4.64 14.28 -0.30
N ILE A 27 5.17 13.26 0.38
CA ILE A 27 5.82 12.09 -0.23
C ILE A 27 5.14 10.83 0.29
N VAL A 28 4.82 9.92 -0.63
CA VAL A 28 4.27 8.59 -0.32
C VAL A 28 5.27 7.53 -0.75
N LEU A 29 5.69 6.66 0.18
CA LEU A 29 6.46 5.47 -0.11
C LEU A 29 5.63 4.22 0.19
N LEU A 30 5.49 3.37 -0.81
CA LEU A 30 4.88 2.05 -0.71
C LEU A 30 5.96 0.99 -0.92
N SER A 31 6.13 0.08 0.04
CA SER A 31 7.05 -1.05 -0.08
C SER A 31 6.43 -2.32 0.47
N ALA A 32 6.78 -3.49 -0.08
CA ALA A 32 6.43 -4.77 0.52
C ALA A 32 7.35 -5.14 1.70
N ALA A 33 8.47 -4.45 1.87
CA ALA A 33 9.49 -4.74 2.87
C ALA A 33 9.44 -3.73 4.03
N ASP A 34 9.04 -4.21 5.22
CA ASP A 34 8.99 -3.38 6.42
C ASP A 34 10.37 -2.80 6.80
N THR A 35 11.45 -3.47 6.43
CA THR A 35 12.82 -2.96 6.65
C THR A 35 13.10 -1.69 5.86
N GLU A 36 12.57 -1.56 4.63
CA GLU A 36 12.72 -0.34 3.85
C GLU A 36 11.91 0.80 4.48
N LEU A 37 10.66 0.52 4.87
CA LEU A 37 9.82 1.51 5.57
C LEU A 37 10.49 2.00 6.86
N ALA A 38 11.06 1.09 7.66
CA ALA A 38 11.79 1.45 8.86
C ALA A 38 13.03 2.31 8.57
N CYS A 39 13.81 1.98 7.54
CA CYS A 39 14.96 2.80 7.13
C CYS A 39 14.55 4.22 6.71
N PHE A 40 13.47 4.35 5.93
CA PHE A 40 12.96 5.67 5.53
C PHE A 40 12.40 6.47 6.70
N ALA A 41 11.69 5.82 7.63
CA ALA A 41 11.21 6.49 8.85
C ALA A 41 12.37 7.05 9.68
N GLN A 42 13.44 6.27 9.84
CA GLN A 42 14.65 6.71 10.56
C GLN A 42 15.38 7.84 9.84
N ALA A 43 15.53 7.74 8.52
CA ALA A 43 16.16 8.79 7.73
C ALA A 43 15.37 10.11 7.78
N HIS A 44 14.04 10.04 7.69
CA HIS A 44 13.16 11.20 7.74
C HIS A 44 13.16 11.89 9.12
N ALA A 45 13.21 11.11 10.20
CA ALA A 45 13.32 11.63 11.55
C ALA A 45 14.62 12.44 11.82
N GLY A 46 15.63 12.32 10.96
CA GLY A 46 16.86 13.11 11.03
C GLY A 46 16.84 14.42 10.24
N LEU A 47 15.75 14.74 9.55
CA LEU A 47 15.60 15.97 8.78
C LEU A 47 15.11 17.13 9.67
N ASP A 48 15.20 18.36 9.14
CA ASP A 48 14.70 19.55 9.83
C ASP A 48 13.18 19.71 9.70
N ASP A 49 12.61 20.64 10.48
CA ASP A 49 11.16 20.94 10.48
C ASP A 49 10.62 21.45 9.13
N GLY A 50 11.51 21.77 8.18
CA GLY A 50 11.16 22.19 6.81
C GLY A 50 11.03 21.02 5.83
N ALA A 51 11.32 19.80 6.26
CA ALA A 51 11.25 18.63 5.41
C ALA A 51 9.82 18.33 4.96
N PRO A 52 9.64 17.80 3.73
CA PRO A 52 8.33 17.34 3.26
C PRO A 52 7.81 16.22 4.18
N THR A 53 6.51 16.21 4.43
CA THR A 53 5.86 15.16 5.21
C THR A 53 5.94 13.82 4.46
N LEU A 54 6.24 12.74 5.19
CA LEU A 54 6.45 11.41 4.63
C LEU A 54 5.38 10.44 5.12
N ARG A 55 4.66 9.84 4.18
CA ARG A 55 3.69 8.77 4.42
C ARG A 55 4.28 7.43 3.97
N LEU A 56 4.27 6.45 4.86
CA LEU A 56 4.87 5.12 4.67
C LEU A 56 3.80 4.05 4.86
N ALA A 57 3.65 3.14 3.89
CA ALA A 57 2.73 2.01 4.03
C ALA A 57 3.28 0.73 3.41
N ASN A 58 2.93 -0.41 4.02
CA ASN A 58 3.26 -1.71 3.46
C ASN A 58 2.26 -2.03 2.33
N LEU A 59 2.78 -2.30 1.13
CA LEU A 59 1.96 -2.57 -0.06
C LEU A 59 1.02 -3.77 0.13
N MET A 60 1.41 -4.75 0.95
CA MET A 60 0.60 -5.93 1.24
C MET A 60 -0.67 -5.61 2.04
N GLN A 61 -0.73 -4.44 2.69
CA GLN A 61 -1.93 -3.95 3.38
C GLN A 61 -2.94 -3.29 2.42
N LEU A 62 -2.53 -3.01 1.18
CA LEU A 62 -3.35 -2.37 0.14
C LEU A 62 -3.79 -3.37 -0.94
N GLY A 63 -3.92 -4.66 -0.59
CA GLY A 63 -4.23 -5.73 -1.55
C GLY A 63 -5.63 -5.66 -2.18
N HIS A 64 -6.55 -4.91 -1.58
CA HIS A 64 -7.91 -4.69 -2.10
C HIS A 64 -7.99 -3.35 -2.84
N ASN A 65 -8.62 -3.31 -4.02
CA ASN A 65 -8.73 -2.09 -4.83
C ASN A 65 -9.31 -0.90 -4.04
N LEU A 66 -10.38 -1.14 -3.25
CA LEU A 66 -10.95 -0.11 -2.36
C LEU A 66 -9.96 0.41 -1.30
N SER A 67 -9.01 -0.40 -0.82
CA SER A 67 -7.96 0.07 0.09
C SER A 67 -7.05 1.08 -0.61
N VAL A 68 -6.71 0.81 -1.88
CA VAL A 68 -5.90 1.71 -2.71
C VAL A 68 -6.64 3.02 -2.95
N ASP A 69 -7.92 2.96 -3.33
CA ASP A 69 -8.75 4.15 -3.56
C ASP A 69 -8.80 5.02 -2.30
N ARG A 70 -9.09 4.43 -1.14
CA ARG A 70 -9.14 5.15 0.15
C ARG A 70 -7.80 5.74 0.55
N TYR A 71 -6.71 5.05 0.25
CA TYR A 71 -5.37 5.51 0.55
C TYR A 71 -4.92 6.66 -0.38
N ALA A 72 -5.39 6.67 -1.63
CA ALA A 72 -5.09 7.72 -2.61
C ALA A 72 -5.98 8.98 -2.44
N ASP A 73 -7.23 8.80 -2.02
CA ASP A 73 -8.21 9.90 -1.87
C ASP A 73 -7.97 10.80 -0.64
N ARG A 74 -7.19 10.32 0.33
CA ARG A 74 -6.82 11.08 1.53
C ARG A 74 -5.39 11.55 1.44
#